data_AF-A0A842KGR6-F1
#
_entry.id   AF-A0A842KGR6-F1
#
_cell.length_a   1.000
_cell.length_b   1.000
_cell.length_c   1.000
_cell.angle_alpha   90.00
_cell.angle_beta   90.00
_cell.angle_gamma   90.00
#
_symmetry.space_group_name_H-M   'P 1'
#
loop_
_entity.id
_entity.type
_entity.pdbx_description
1 polymer ?
#
loop_
_entity_poly.entity_id
_entity_poly.type
_entity_poly.pdbx_seq_one_letter_code
_entity_poly.pdbx_strand_id
1 'polypeptide(L)'
;MIEAIALLGKYETDKKDLERIDPFIEETKLKNIMKVICIVFKKNGENIVYDHTHSEEYDSQNPRKYLYRSHQSRRFDVTPTTKISYDSKNKKPKINEAFNRIQYWFEKFIPILNNEKYSKQQIEFLEQIRNEILKNREKIFEDVSKRCEELKDDEKRNSVLTIKIKEDGNEKYIGSFDIFKKILMEEGLKFVYSRHGVEIKGKGICSICGKEGEVSDYTLLKIYSVDKRGFAPEFAQKNAWKRLPICPSCLPYLITGENFLNKYLKKRFYQDYQFYVIPKFILGDVDENLIEEIKRQEKREEYKGLLIEDDYFLDPIKDRGDILNLVFMFCEFGQSVKVVKYVEDVSPSWIKKLDITLNKEITNLSIFKEETLKKIGIVGKKKSGDLKDIDRAGTRIGGLVEAFFPKSKETGVYSKYFIDVIGDILNQKPINKDLLMIAFMRELRNKHLNEDVWNEKILALKSLMLFLFLKKLNLIKEGE
;
A
#
# COMPACT_ATOMS: atom_id res chain seq x y z
N MET A 1 -8.48 -7.76 12.40
CA MET A 1 -7.59 -7.22 11.34
C MET A 1 -6.88 -5.91 11.69
N ILE A 2 -7.59 -4.86 12.11
CA ILE A 2 -7.00 -3.50 12.25
C ILE A 2 -5.87 -3.47 13.27
N GLU A 3 -6.02 -4.18 14.39
CA GLU A 3 -4.97 -4.37 15.39
C GLU A 3 -3.72 -5.03 14.80
N ALA A 4 -3.87 -6.05 13.94
CA ALA A 4 -2.74 -6.71 13.27
C ALA A 4 -1.99 -5.76 12.34
N ILE A 5 -2.72 -4.89 11.62
CA ILE A 5 -2.12 -3.85 10.76
C ILE A 5 -1.36 -2.85 11.62
N ALA A 6 -1.96 -2.38 12.72
CA ALA A 6 -1.31 -1.46 13.64
C ALA A 6 -0.07 -2.08 14.31
N LEU A 7 -0.12 -3.37 14.64
CA LEU A 7 1.00 -4.13 15.20
C LEU A 7 2.17 -4.21 14.20
N LEU A 8 1.91 -4.56 12.94
CA LEU A 8 2.91 -4.53 11.88
C LEU A 8 3.51 -3.13 11.71
N GLY A 9 2.67 -2.10 11.74
CA GLY A 9 3.11 -0.72 11.65
C GLY A 9 3.96 -0.27 12.84
N LYS A 10 3.62 -0.69 14.06
CA LYS A 10 4.43 -0.45 15.25
C LYS A 10 5.80 -1.13 15.13
N TYR A 11 5.83 -2.41 14.75
CA TYR A 11 7.07 -3.12 14.49
C TYR A 11 7.94 -2.42 13.45
N GLU A 12 7.38 -2.01 12.32
CA GLU A 12 8.13 -1.27 11.30
C GLU A 12 8.66 0.07 11.80
N THR A 13 7.86 0.77 12.62
CA THR A 13 8.28 2.02 13.25
C THR A 13 9.46 1.79 14.18
N ASP A 14 9.38 0.80 15.06
CA ASP A 14 10.43 0.50 16.04
C ASP A 14 11.71 -0.02 15.35
N LYS A 15 11.58 -0.87 14.32
CA LYS A 15 12.73 -1.49 13.63
C LYS A 15 13.55 -0.53 12.79
N LYS A 16 12.89 0.43 12.13
CA LYS A 16 13.54 1.42 11.26
C LYS A 16 13.92 2.71 12.01
N ASP A 17 13.77 2.74 13.33
CA ASP A 17 13.92 3.95 14.14
C ASP A 17 13.11 5.11 13.56
N LEU A 18 11.88 4.80 13.12
CA LEU A 18 10.99 5.80 12.56
C LEU A 18 10.46 6.69 13.68
N GLU A 19 10.51 7.99 13.45
CA GLU A 19 9.78 8.91 14.30
C GLU A 19 8.29 8.82 13.97
N ARG A 20 7.45 9.14 14.95
CA ARG A 20 5.97 9.16 14.78
C ARG A 20 5.49 10.06 13.65
N ILE A 21 6.34 10.97 13.16
CA ILE A 21 6.05 11.89 12.07
C ILE A 21 6.26 11.28 10.69
N ASP A 22 7.10 10.24 10.56
CA ASP A 22 7.50 9.67 9.28
C ASP A 22 6.33 9.17 8.42
N PRO A 23 5.26 8.58 8.99
CA PRO A 23 4.12 8.14 8.19
C PRO A 23 3.39 9.29 7.49
N PHE A 24 3.61 10.53 7.91
CA PHE A 24 3.04 11.72 7.29
C PHE A 24 3.92 12.30 6.17
N ILE A 25 5.15 11.82 5.99
CA ILE A 25 6.04 12.21 4.88
C ILE A 25 5.58 11.49 3.61
N GLU A 26 5.43 12.24 2.51
CA GLU A 26 5.02 11.69 1.21
C GLU A 26 6.23 11.22 0.37
N GLU A 27 6.96 10.23 0.87
CA GLU A 27 8.18 9.70 0.24
C GLU A 27 7.97 9.24 -1.21
N THR A 28 6.81 8.64 -1.50
CA THR A 28 6.48 8.17 -2.86
C THR A 28 6.47 9.28 -3.90
N LYS A 29 6.14 10.52 -3.50
CA LYS A 29 6.21 11.70 -4.38
C LYS A 29 7.63 12.21 -4.59
N LEU A 30 8.58 11.78 -3.75
CA LEU A 30 10.00 12.12 -3.82
C LEU A 30 10.86 11.03 -4.49
N LYS A 31 10.29 9.86 -4.81
CA LYS A 31 11.02 8.69 -5.36
C LYS A 31 11.95 9.00 -6.55
N ASN A 32 11.56 9.96 -7.39
CA ASN A 32 12.32 10.30 -8.61
C ASN A 32 13.17 11.56 -8.45
N ILE A 33 13.22 12.18 -7.27
CA ILE A 33 13.98 13.40 -7.03
C ILE A 33 15.47 13.07 -7.01
N MET A 34 16.25 13.92 -7.69
CA MET A 34 17.69 13.78 -7.87
C MET A 34 18.46 14.89 -7.15
N LYS A 35 17.93 16.12 -7.17
CA LYS A 35 18.60 17.31 -6.62
C LYS A 35 17.73 18.05 -5.62
N VAL A 36 18.39 18.68 -4.67
CA VAL A 36 17.80 19.59 -3.68
C VAL A 36 18.45 20.94 -3.87
N ILE A 37 17.63 21.99 -4.03
CA ILE A 37 18.08 23.37 -3.97
C ILE A 37 17.78 23.88 -2.55
N CYS A 38 18.80 24.40 -1.89
CA CYS A 38 18.77 24.77 -0.48
C CYS A 38 19.00 26.26 -0.32
N ILE A 39 17.98 26.97 0.18
CA ILE A 39 18.12 28.36 0.62
C ILE A 39 18.67 28.32 2.04
N VAL A 40 19.90 28.80 2.23
CA VAL A 40 20.59 28.74 3.52
C VAL A 40 20.46 30.07 4.24
N PHE A 41 19.96 30.01 5.48
CA PHE A 41 19.97 31.12 6.40
C PHE A 41 20.99 30.87 7.51
N LYS A 42 21.73 31.89 7.91
CA LYS A 42 22.70 31.83 9.01
C LYS A 42 22.12 32.50 10.24
N LYS A 43 22.25 31.83 11.38
CA LYS A 43 21.89 32.39 12.69
C LYS A 43 23.11 33.13 13.27
N ASN A 44 22.97 34.43 13.47
CA ASN A 44 23.97 35.30 14.09
C ASN A 44 23.39 35.84 15.41
N GLY A 45 23.58 35.12 16.51
CA GLY A 45 22.94 35.43 17.79
C GLY A 45 21.42 35.25 17.68
N GLU A 46 20.67 36.33 17.92
CA GLU A 46 19.21 36.35 17.80
C GLU A 46 18.72 36.64 16.38
N ASN A 47 19.58 37.03 15.43
CA ASN A 47 19.17 37.39 14.08
C ASN A 47 19.39 36.24 13.09
N ILE A 48 18.46 36.08 12.15
CA ILE A 48 18.58 35.16 11.01
C ILE A 48 18.76 35.99 9.74
N VAL A 49 19.84 35.72 9.01
CA VAL A 49 20.18 36.41 7.77
C VAL A 49 20.35 35.42 6.62
N TYR A 50 20.02 35.83 5.41
CA TYR A 50 20.28 35.03 4.22
C TYR A 50 21.80 34.91 4.02
N ASP A 51 22.30 33.68 3.88
CA ASP A 51 23.72 33.39 3.69
C ASP A 51 24.01 33.19 2.20
N HIS A 52 23.44 32.12 1.62
CA HIS A 52 23.63 31.74 0.23
C HIS A 52 22.59 30.70 -0.21
N THR A 53 22.60 30.34 -1.50
CA THR A 53 21.86 29.20 -2.04
C THR A 53 22.82 28.23 -2.70
N HIS A 54 22.63 26.93 -2.48
CA HIS A 54 23.38 25.89 -3.19
C HIS A 54 22.46 24.74 -3.61
N SER A 55 23.00 23.78 -4.35
CA SER A 55 22.32 22.53 -4.67
C SER A 55 23.21 21.35 -4.34
N GLU A 56 22.57 20.26 -3.99
CA GLU A 56 23.17 19.01 -3.56
C GLU A 56 22.31 17.83 -4.05
N GLU A 57 22.80 16.62 -3.84
CA GLU A 57 22.07 15.40 -4.18
C GLU A 57 20.95 15.13 -3.17
N TYR A 58 19.83 14.61 -3.68
CA TYR A 58 18.74 14.18 -2.84
C TYR A 58 19.08 12.89 -2.10
N ASP A 59 19.03 12.94 -0.78
CA ASP A 59 19.24 11.78 0.06
C ASP A 59 17.94 10.97 0.20
N SER A 60 17.77 10.02 -0.70
CA SER A 60 16.62 9.08 -0.68
C SER A 60 16.60 8.15 0.53
N GLN A 61 17.72 8.00 1.26
CA GLN A 61 17.79 7.15 2.45
C GLN A 61 17.29 7.89 3.70
N ASN A 62 17.26 9.22 3.67
CA ASN A 62 16.80 10.04 4.79
C ASN A 62 15.77 11.10 4.36
N PRO A 63 14.55 10.69 3.98
CA PRO A 63 13.49 11.61 3.59
C PRO A 63 13.03 12.54 4.74
N ARG A 64 13.27 12.15 6.00
CA ARG A 64 12.97 12.94 7.21
C ARG A 64 13.67 14.29 7.22
N LYS A 65 14.83 14.42 6.58
CA LYS A 65 15.52 15.72 6.39
C LYS A 65 14.60 16.79 5.80
N TYR A 66 13.72 16.38 4.88
CA TYR A 66 12.97 17.29 4.03
C TYR A 66 11.53 17.52 4.49
N LEU A 67 10.98 16.65 5.34
CA LEU A 67 9.61 16.71 5.88
C LEU A 67 8.51 17.01 4.83
N TYR A 68 8.69 16.53 3.60
CA TYR A 68 7.80 16.89 2.48
C TYR A 68 6.42 16.26 2.59
N ARG A 69 5.37 17.09 2.49
CA ARG A 69 3.97 16.68 2.35
C ARG A 69 3.16 17.77 1.66
N SER A 70 2.32 17.40 0.69
CA SER A 70 1.40 18.34 0.04
C SER A 70 0.28 18.81 0.99
N HIS A 71 -0.04 20.11 0.94
CA HIS A 71 -1.17 20.67 1.68
C HIS A 71 -2.47 20.63 0.85
N GLN A 72 -3.64 20.51 1.52
CA GLN A 72 -4.95 20.41 0.85
C GLN A 72 -5.27 21.63 -0.04
N SER A 73 -4.84 22.83 0.35
CA SER A 73 -5.05 24.07 -0.41
C SER A 73 -4.35 24.08 -1.78
N ARG A 74 -3.33 23.22 -1.98
CA ARG A 74 -2.41 23.19 -3.13
C ARG A 74 -1.64 24.48 -3.40
N ARG A 75 -1.85 25.54 -2.61
CA ARG A 75 -1.15 26.84 -2.71
C ARG A 75 0.26 26.80 -2.10
N PHE A 76 0.50 25.86 -1.21
CA PHE A 76 1.76 25.60 -0.52
C PHE A 76 1.82 24.12 -0.11
N ASP A 77 2.92 23.71 0.49
CA ASP A 77 3.14 22.38 1.09
C ASP A 77 3.14 22.49 2.62
N VAL A 78 2.97 21.40 3.36
CA VAL A 78 2.79 21.44 4.83
C VAL A 78 4.01 22.04 5.56
N THR A 79 5.19 21.90 4.98
CA THR A 79 6.47 22.46 5.44
C THR A 79 7.09 23.30 4.31
N PRO A 80 8.11 24.12 4.59
CA PRO A 80 8.79 24.93 3.56
C PRO A 80 9.74 24.07 2.69
N THR A 81 9.27 22.90 2.27
CA THR A 81 9.87 22.05 1.23
C THR A 81 8.84 21.81 0.14
N THR A 82 9.19 22.14 -1.10
CA THR A 82 8.30 21.99 -2.26
C THR A 82 9.00 21.32 -3.43
N LYS A 83 8.25 20.58 -4.23
CA LYS A 83 8.74 20.10 -5.53
C LYS A 83 8.81 21.25 -6.52
N ILE A 84 9.85 21.28 -7.34
CA ILE A 84 9.94 22.17 -8.49
C ILE A 84 9.27 21.44 -9.66
N SER A 85 8.07 21.88 -10.02
CA SER A 85 7.35 21.30 -11.16
C SER A 85 8.02 21.71 -12.47
N TYR A 86 7.93 20.86 -13.49
CA TYR A 86 8.49 21.14 -14.81
C TYR A 86 7.38 21.45 -15.83
N ASP A 87 7.53 22.54 -16.56
CA ASP A 87 6.65 22.86 -17.68
C ASP A 87 7.17 22.15 -18.95
N SER A 88 6.53 21.02 -19.28
CA SER A 88 6.88 20.25 -20.47
C SER A 88 6.69 21.01 -21.79
N LYS A 89 5.79 22.00 -21.85
CA LYS A 89 5.53 22.77 -23.08
C LYS A 89 6.66 23.77 -23.33
N ASN A 90 7.03 24.52 -22.29
CA ASN A 90 8.06 25.55 -22.36
C ASN A 90 9.47 25.04 -22.02
N LYS A 91 9.61 23.72 -21.76
CA LYS A 91 10.84 23.04 -21.36
C LYS A 91 11.61 23.77 -20.25
N LYS A 92 10.89 24.25 -19.23
CA LYS A 92 11.50 25.01 -18.13
C LYS A 92 10.95 24.63 -16.76
N PRO A 93 11.79 24.65 -15.71
CA PRO A 93 11.32 24.47 -14.34
C PRO A 93 10.46 25.67 -13.90
N LYS A 94 9.40 25.40 -13.13
CA LYS A 94 8.48 26.40 -12.59
C LYS A 94 9.00 26.94 -11.26
N ILE A 95 10.18 27.55 -11.29
CA ILE A 95 10.91 28.04 -10.11
C ILE A 95 10.10 29.09 -9.36
N ASN A 96 9.49 30.04 -10.08
CA ASN A 96 8.62 31.07 -9.48
C ASN A 96 7.45 30.46 -8.69
N GLU A 97 6.82 29.40 -9.20
CA GLU A 97 5.74 28.71 -8.47
C GLU A 97 6.28 28.06 -7.19
N ALA A 98 7.43 27.38 -7.25
CA ALA A 98 8.05 26.75 -6.08
C ALA A 98 8.46 27.78 -5.02
N PHE A 99 9.14 28.85 -5.42
CA PHE A 99 9.57 29.91 -4.51
C PHE A 99 8.36 30.60 -3.85
N ASN A 100 7.34 30.97 -4.64
CA ASN A 100 6.12 31.58 -4.10
C ASN A 100 5.38 30.66 -3.12
N ARG A 101 5.42 29.32 -3.30
CA ARG A 101 4.85 28.37 -2.31
C ARG A 101 5.55 28.46 -0.96
N ILE A 102 6.88 28.56 -0.93
CA ILE A 102 7.65 28.72 0.32
C ILE A 102 7.32 30.07 0.96
N GLN A 103 7.32 31.16 0.18
CA GLN A 103 6.98 32.49 0.72
C GLN A 103 5.56 32.50 1.30
N TYR A 104 4.61 31.97 0.57
CA TYR A 104 3.20 31.92 0.98
C TYR A 104 3.00 31.03 2.21
N TRP A 105 3.80 29.97 2.38
CA TRP A 105 3.83 29.19 3.60
C TRP A 105 4.16 30.07 4.81
N PHE A 106 5.26 30.84 4.77
CA PHE A 106 5.61 31.74 5.87
C PHE A 106 4.56 32.86 6.07
N GLU A 107 3.97 33.40 5.01
CA GLU A 107 2.97 34.47 5.12
C GLU A 107 1.64 34.02 5.73
N LYS A 108 1.13 32.83 5.33
CA LYS A 108 -0.20 32.38 5.72
C LYS A 108 -0.21 31.40 6.85
N PHE A 109 0.87 30.66 7.05
CA PHE A 109 0.91 29.60 8.05
C PHE A 109 1.31 30.15 9.42
N ILE A 110 2.24 31.11 9.52
CA ILE A 110 2.63 31.71 10.80
C ILE A 110 1.45 32.32 11.57
N PRO A 111 0.54 33.12 10.95
CA PRO A 111 -0.61 33.66 11.68
C PRO A 111 -1.55 32.58 12.23
N ILE A 112 -1.60 31.40 11.60
CA ILE A 112 -2.43 30.26 12.04
C ILE A 112 -1.77 29.50 13.20
N LEU A 113 -0.43 29.57 13.30
CA LEU A 113 0.35 28.96 14.38
C LEU A 113 0.31 29.75 15.69
N ASN A 114 -0.13 31.02 15.66
CA ASN A 114 -0.26 31.86 16.85
C ASN A 114 -1.45 31.42 17.72
N ASN A 115 -1.30 30.27 18.37
CA ASN A 115 -2.23 29.67 19.31
C ASN A 115 -1.42 29.04 20.47
N GLU A 116 -2.07 28.61 21.54
CA GLU A 116 -1.44 28.06 22.76
C GLU A 116 -0.51 26.85 22.54
N LYS A 117 -0.45 26.28 21.33
CA LYS A 117 0.37 25.10 21.04
C LYS A 117 1.84 25.42 20.79
N TYR A 118 2.20 26.63 20.34
CA TYR A 118 3.58 26.94 19.94
C TYR A 118 4.20 27.93 20.91
N SER A 119 5.47 27.74 21.25
CA SER A 119 6.16 28.68 22.15
C SER A 119 6.43 30.01 21.44
N LYS A 120 6.54 31.09 22.21
CA LYS A 120 6.89 32.41 21.66
C LYS A 120 8.19 32.37 20.85
N GLN A 121 9.21 31.68 21.37
CA GLN A 121 10.50 31.50 20.71
C GLN A 121 10.40 30.74 19.38
N GLN A 122 9.51 29.75 19.29
CA GLN A 122 9.24 29.01 18.05
C GLN A 122 8.62 29.93 16.98
N ILE A 123 7.66 30.76 17.37
CA ILE A 123 7.02 31.71 16.46
C ILE A 123 8.00 32.79 16.02
N GLU A 124 8.74 33.39 16.95
CA GLU A 124 9.78 34.39 16.67
C GLU A 124 10.83 33.84 15.68
N PHE A 125 11.27 32.59 15.85
CA PHE A 125 12.18 31.93 14.92
C PHE A 125 11.63 31.87 13.48
N LEU A 126 10.36 31.50 13.29
CA LEU A 126 9.74 31.48 11.95
C LEU A 126 9.55 32.89 11.37
N GLU A 127 9.20 33.86 12.21
CA GLU A 127 9.01 35.25 11.80
C GLU A 127 10.33 35.88 11.33
N GLN A 128 11.45 35.56 11.97
CA GLN A 128 12.76 36.02 11.52
C GLN A 128 13.11 35.49 10.13
N ILE A 129 12.88 34.19 9.87
CA ILE A 129 13.08 33.61 8.53
C ILE A 129 12.16 34.29 7.51
N ARG A 130 10.88 34.48 7.85
CA ARG A 130 9.91 35.18 6.99
C ARG A 130 10.38 36.58 6.63
N ASN A 131 10.79 37.36 7.63
CA ASN A 131 11.21 38.74 7.45
C ASN A 131 12.44 38.82 6.54
N GLU A 132 13.39 37.89 6.72
CA GLU A 132 14.59 37.83 5.88
C GLU A 132 14.28 37.42 4.43
N ILE A 133 13.35 36.49 4.22
CA ILE A 133 12.83 36.12 2.90
C ILE A 133 12.17 37.31 2.21
N LEU A 134 11.38 38.10 2.94
CA LEU A 134 10.69 39.28 2.39
C LEU A 134 11.69 40.39 2.05
N LYS A 135 12.66 40.64 2.95
CA LYS A 135 13.68 41.67 2.78
C LYS A 135 14.61 41.40 1.59
N ASN A 136 15.00 40.13 1.37
CA ASN A 136 15.94 39.75 0.30
C ASN A 136 15.26 38.96 -0.83
N ARG A 137 13.97 39.19 -1.06
CA ARG A 137 13.14 38.39 -1.97
C ARG A 137 13.77 38.23 -3.36
N GLU A 138 14.15 39.33 -4.00
CA GLU A 138 14.68 39.34 -5.37
C GLU A 138 16.01 38.59 -5.45
N LYS A 139 16.94 38.90 -4.54
CA LYS A 139 18.24 38.23 -4.46
C LYS A 139 18.12 36.72 -4.26
N ILE A 140 17.29 36.28 -3.31
CA ILE A 140 17.09 34.84 -3.07
C ILE A 140 16.49 34.16 -4.30
N PHE A 141 15.51 34.80 -4.95
CA PHE A 141 14.90 34.25 -6.15
C PHE A 141 15.89 34.13 -7.32
N GLU A 142 16.75 35.13 -7.52
CA GLU A 142 17.82 35.10 -8.51
C GLU A 142 18.82 33.97 -8.23
N ASP A 143 19.27 33.83 -6.98
CA ASP A 143 20.22 32.79 -6.58
C ASP A 143 19.62 31.37 -6.75
N VAL A 144 18.35 31.17 -6.37
CA VAL A 144 17.62 29.91 -6.60
C VAL A 144 17.47 29.62 -8.09
N SER A 145 17.14 30.65 -8.89
CA SER A 145 16.95 30.50 -10.33
C SER A 145 18.24 30.10 -11.03
N LYS A 146 19.33 30.82 -10.73
CA LYS A 146 20.68 30.51 -11.21
C LYS A 146 21.08 29.08 -10.87
N ARG A 147 20.88 28.66 -9.62
CA ARG A 147 21.24 27.30 -9.18
C ARG A 147 20.42 26.21 -9.87
N CYS A 148 19.17 26.50 -10.22
CA CYS A 148 18.33 25.59 -10.98
C CYS A 148 18.73 25.53 -12.47
N GLU A 149 19.17 26.64 -13.06
CA GLU A 149 19.64 26.70 -14.45
C GLU A 149 20.94 25.93 -14.68
N GLU A 150 21.82 25.89 -13.66
CA GLU A 150 23.06 25.11 -13.64
C GLU A 150 22.85 23.57 -13.65
N LEU A 151 21.62 23.10 -13.36
CA LEU A 151 21.29 21.67 -13.36
C LEU A 151 21.07 21.12 -14.78
N LYS A 152 21.28 19.81 -14.95
CA LYS A 152 20.93 19.09 -16.18
C LYS A 152 19.41 19.03 -16.36
N ASP A 153 18.95 18.80 -17.59
CA ASP A 153 17.51 18.81 -17.93
C ASP A 153 16.69 17.75 -17.18
N ASP A 154 17.26 16.58 -16.92
CA ASP A 154 16.67 15.52 -16.11
C ASP A 154 16.64 15.89 -14.62
N GLU A 155 17.69 16.51 -14.10
CA GLU A 155 17.76 17.02 -12.74
C GLU A 155 16.75 18.15 -12.50
N LYS A 156 16.59 19.08 -13.47
CA LYS A 156 15.60 20.17 -13.43
C LYS A 156 14.17 19.65 -13.27
N ARG A 157 13.85 18.51 -13.89
CA ARG A 157 12.54 17.84 -13.78
C ARG A 157 12.32 17.16 -12.43
N ASN A 158 13.41 16.88 -11.73
CA ASN A 158 13.48 16.03 -10.56
C ASN A 158 14.14 16.76 -9.38
N SER A 159 13.76 18.02 -9.17
CA SER A 159 14.31 18.85 -8.10
C SER A 159 13.28 19.23 -7.05
N VAL A 160 13.75 19.39 -5.81
CA VAL A 160 12.99 20.00 -4.71
C VAL A 160 13.69 21.27 -4.22
N LEU A 161 12.91 22.21 -3.69
CA LEU A 161 13.38 23.42 -3.04
C LEU A 161 13.07 23.31 -1.55
N THR A 162 14.05 23.60 -0.70
CA THR A 162 13.90 23.61 0.76
C THR A 162 14.75 24.72 1.38
N ILE A 163 14.64 24.89 2.69
CA ILE A 163 15.46 25.80 3.48
C ILE A 163 16.38 25.02 4.42
N LYS A 164 17.55 25.59 4.69
CA LYS A 164 18.50 25.12 5.72
C LYS A 164 18.85 26.27 6.65
N ILE A 165 19.18 25.92 7.89
CA ILE A 165 19.62 26.88 8.90
C ILE A 165 21.03 26.50 9.34
N LYS A 166 21.95 27.45 9.22
CA LYS A 166 23.36 27.30 9.60
C LYS A 166 23.55 27.79 11.02
N GLU A 167 23.92 26.86 11.91
CA GLU A 167 24.24 27.08 13.32
C GLU A 167 25.62 26.46 13.61
N ASP A 168 26.50 27.19 14.30
CA ASP A 168 27.84 26.73 14.69
C ASP A 168 28.67 26.17 13.52
N GLY A 169 28.54 26.79 12.34
CA GLY A 169 29.22 26.40 11.11
C GLY A 169 28.56 25.24 10.35
N ASN A 170 27.58 24.56 10.94
CA ASN A 170 26.90 23.40 10.36
C ASN A 170 25.53 23.76 9.81
N GLU A 171 25.22 23.30 8.60
CA GLU A 171 23.89 23.47 8.01
C GLU A 171 22.95 22.34 8.44
N LYS A 172 21.82 22.71 9.04
CA LYS A 172 20.77 21.81 9.48
C LYS A 172 19.55 21.97 8.57
N TYR A 173 19.01 20.85 8.11
CA TYR A 173 17.72 20.84 7.40
C TYR A 173 16.55 21.10 8.35
N ILE A 174 15.40 21.48 7.80
CA ILE A 174 14.16 21.64 8.57
C ILE A 174 13.76 20.40 9.37
N GLY A 175 14.11 19.20 8.89
CA GLY A 175 13.93 17.94 9.62
C GLY A 175 14.64 17.87 10.97
N SER A 176 15.58 18.78 11.24
CA SER A 176 16.32 18.83 12.51
C SER A 176 15.66 19.73 13.56
N PHE A 177 14.58 20.45 13.20
CA PHE A 177 13.93 21.41 14.10
C PHE A 177 12.54 20.91 14.52
N ASP A 178 12.31 20.84 15.83
CA ASP A 178 11.07 20.32 16.42
C ASP A 178 9.82 21.05 15.98
N ILE A 179 9.93 22.35 15.68
CA ILE A 179 8.79 23.14 15.21
C ILE A 179 8.25 22.61 13.87
N PHE A 180 9.10 22.29 12.90
CA PHE A 180 8.65 21.76 11.60
C PHE A 180 8.14 20.32 11.74
N LYS A 181 8.76 19.51 12.62
CA LYS A 181 8.26 18.17 12.95
C LYS A 181 6.86 18.22 13.55
N LYS A 182 6.64 19.14 14.50
CA LYS A 182 5.33 19.36 15.14
C LYS A 182 4.27 19.82 14.14
N ILE A 183 4.62 20.76 13.26
CA ILE A 183 3.74 21.21 12.17
C ILE A 183 3.33 20.04 11.27
N LEU A 184 4.29 19.22 10.82
CA LEU A 184 4.01 18.07 9.98
C LEU A 184 3.07 17.08 10.68
N MET A 185 3.30 16.80 11.96
CA MET A 185 2.44 15.92 12.76
C MET A 185 1.00 16.46 12.85
N GLU A 186 0.84 17.73 13.22
CA GLU A 186 -0.48 18.34 13.41
C GLU A 186 -1.28 18.42 12.10
N GLU A 187 -0.65 18.88 11.01
CA GLU A 187 -1.29 18.95 9.70
C GLU A 187 -1.53 17.56 9.10
N GLY A 188 -0.62 16.61 9.36
CA GLY A 188 -0.77 15.20 9.00
C GLY A 188 -2.01 14.58 9.66
N LEU A 189 -2.19 14.83 10.96
CA LEU A 189 -3.38 14.41 11.71
C LEU A 189 -4.65 15.10 11.19
N LYS A 190 -4.62 16.43 10.97
CA LYS A 190 -5.77 17.17 10.39
C LYS A 190 -6.21 16.59 9.06
N PHE A 191 -5.28 16.13 8.23
CA PHE A 191 -5.62 15.51 6.95
C PHE A 191 -6.48 14.26 7.12
N VAL A 192 -6.31 13.54 8.23
CA VAL A 192 -7.08 12.33 8.54
C VAL A 192 -8.46 12.68 9.07
N TYR A 193 -8.53 13.61 10.03
CA TYR A 193 -9.77 13.93 10.74
C TYR A 193 -10.55 15.11 10.16
N SER A 194 -10.07 15.84 9.15
CA SER A 194 -10.80 16.93 8.49
C SER A 194 -11.08 16.59 7.03
N ARG A 195 -12.37 16.48 6.68
CA ARG A 195 -12.80 16.21 5.30
C ARG A 195 -13.80 17.24 4.85
N HIS A 196 -13.52 17.87 3.71
CA HIS A 196 -14.37 18.91 3.13
C HIS A 196 -14.71 20.05 4.12
N GLY A 197 -13.77 20.39 5.01
CA GLY A 197 -13.95 21.41 6.03
C GLY A 197 -14.72 20.97 7.28
N VAL A 198 -15.13 19.70 7.37
CA VAL A 198 -15.79 19.13 8.54
C VAL A 198 -14.77 18.39 9.39
N GLU A 199 -14.65 18.78 10.66
CA GLU A 199 -13.84 18.08 11.65
C GLU A 199 -14.58 16.83 12.16
N ILE A 200 -13.89 15.70 12.10
CA ILE A 200 -14.35 14.35 12.39
C ILE A 200 -13.60 13.87 13.64
N LYS A 201 -13.95 14.48 14.77
CA LYS A 201 -13.41 14.14 16.09
C LYS A 201 -14.53 13.93 17.10
N GLY A 202 -14.24 13.11 18.10
CA GLY A 202 -15.09 12.93 19.26
C GLY A 202 -14.34 12.34 20.44
N LYS A 203 -15.08 12.06 21.51
CA LYS A 203 -14.60 11.28 22.65
C LYS A 203 -15.13 9.85 22.54
N GLY A 204 -14.26 8.88 22.72
CA GLY A 204 -14.63 7.47 22.64
C GLY A 204 -13.46 6.55 22.98
N ILE A 205 -13.67 5.25 22.78
CA ILE A 205 -12.67 4.20 23.04
C ILE A 205 -11.92 3.91 21.73
N CYS A 206 -10.59 3.93 21.76
CA CYS A 206 -9.78 3.63 20.59
C CYS A 206 -9.86 2.13 20.22
N SER A 207 -10.14 1.84 18.96
CA SER A 207 -10.26 0.47 18.40
C SER A 207 -8.94 -0.31 18.29
N ILE A 208 -7.82 0.28 18.71
CA ILE A 208 -6.49 -0.36 18.69
C ILE A 208 -5.96 -0.56 20.11
N CYS A 209 -5.95 0.50 20.93
CA CYS A 209 -5.37 0.42 22.27
C CYS A 209 -6.39 0.31 23.40
N GLY A 210 -7.69 0.39 23.12
CA GLY A 210 -8.77 0.30 24.11
C GLY A 210 -8.85 1.48 25.09
N LYS A 211 -8.01 2.51 24.95
CA LYS A 211 -8.03 3.69 25.84
C LYS A 211 -9.16 4.64 25.45
N GLU A 212 -9.82 5.20 26.44
CA GLU A 212 -10.79 6.29 26.28
C GLU A 212 -10.08 7.62 26.10
N GLY A 213 -10.57 8.47 25.19
CA GLY A 213 -10.02 9.80 24.96
C GLY A 213 -10.50 10.44 23.65
N GLU A 214 -9.73 11.40 23.13
CA GLU A 214 -9.96 11.96 21.80
C GLU A 214 -9.70 10.90 20.72
N VAL A 215 -10.66 10.74 19.82
CA VAL A 215 -10.60 9.82 18.69
C VAL A 215 -11.06 10.49 17.40
N SER A 216 -10.57 9.99 16.28
CA SER A 216 -10.94 10.42 14.93
C SER A 216 -11.16 9.22 14.01
N ASP A 217 -11.78 9.46 12.85
CA ASP A 217 -11.88 8.46 11.77
C ASP A 217 -10.59 8.39 10.95
N TYR A 218 -10.14 7.18 10.64
CA TYR A 218 -9.18 6.92 9.57
C TYR A 218 -9.79 5.90 8.62
N THR A 219 -10.04 6.29 7.37
CA THR A 219 -10.55 5.35 6.36
C THR A 219 -9.41 4.48 5.85
N LEU A 220 -9.07 3.48 6.67
CA LEU A 220 -8.11 2.43 6.37
C LEU A 220 -8.39 1.82 4.99
N LEU A 221 -7.36 1.77 4.12
CA LEU A 221 -7.43 1.16 2.79
C LEU A 221 -8.54 1.71 1.87
N LYS A 222 -9.16 2.86 2.21
CA LYS A 222 -10.30 3.45 1.48
C LYS A 222 -11.50 2.49 1.30
N ILE A 223 -11.75 1.62 2.29
CA ILE A 223 -12.83 0.61 2.23
C ILE A 223 -14.25 1.17 2.44
N TYR A 224 -14.37 2.42 2.91
CA TYR A 224 -15.64 3.15 2.97
C TYR A 224 -15.43 4.63 2.63
N SER A 225 -16.53 5.35 2.41
CA SER A 225 -16.54 6.81 2.37
C SER A 225 -17.60 7.32 3.36
N VAL A 226 -17.44 8.57 3.77
CA VAL A 226 -18.38 9.31 4.64
C VAL A 226 -18.84 10.61 3.97
N ASP A 227 -18.55 10.77 2.67
CA ASP A 227 -18.84 12.01 1.92
C ASP A 227 -20.34 12.14 1.60
N LYS A 228 -21.06 11.01 1.53
CA LYS A 228 -22.52 11.00 1.40
C LYS A 228 -23.15 10.71 2.75
N ARG A 229 -24.20 11.46 3.10
CA ARG A 229 -24.93 11.33 4.38
C ARG A 229 -25.38 9.91 4.68
N GLY A 230 -25.84 9.16 3.69
CA GLY A 230 -26.25 7.74 3.87
C GLY A 230 -25.12 6.80 4.29
N PHE A 231 -23.86 7.20 4.08
CA PHE A 231 -22.68 6.49 4.56
C PHE A 231 -22.03 7.19 5.76
N ALA A 232 -22.72 8.08 6.47
CA ALA A 232 -22.20 8.65 7.70
C ALA A 232 -23.02 8.14 8.90
N PRO A 233 -22.40 7.81 10.04
CA PRO A 233 -23.14 7.53 11.27
C PRO A 233 -24.11 8.66 11.59
N GLU A 234 -25.34 8.31 11.96
CA GLU A 234 -26.41 9.29 12.26
C GLU A 234 -26.64 10.31 11.13
N PHE A 235 -26.34 9.92 9.88
CA PHE A 235 -26.42 10.77 8.70
C PHE A 235 -25.59 12.06 8.75
N ALA A 236 -24.59 12.13 9.64
CA ALA A 236 -23.77 13.31 9.89
C ALA A 236 -22.28 13.01 9.72
N GLN A 237 -21.63 13.66 8.73
CA GLN A 237 -20.22 13.44 8.40
C GLN A 237 -19.29 13.65 9.61
N LYS A 238 -19.58 14.66 10.45
CA LYS A 238 -18.83 14.93 11.69
C LYS A 238 -18.81 13.74 12.66
N ASN A 239 -19.76 12.82 12.57
CA ASN A 239 -19.86 11.63 13.42
C ASN A 239 -19.13 10.42 12.83
N ALA A 240 -18.41 10.57 11.71
CA ALA A 240 -17.68 9.47 11.07
C ALA A 240 -16.66 8.79 12.00
N TRP A 241 -16.13 9.50 13.00
CA TRP A 241 -15.23 8.93 14.03
C TRP A 241 -15.86 7.77 14.81
N LYS A 242 -17.21 7.65 14.83
CA LYS A 242 -17.93 6.54 15.47
C LYS A 242 -17.78 5.21 14.72
N ARG A 243 -17.30 5.20 13.47
CA ARG A 243 -17.10 3.97 12.68
C ARG A 243 -15.86 3.21 13.11
N LEU A 244 -14.73 3.90 13.03
CA LEU A 244 -13.43 3.38 13.40
C LEU A 244 -12.73 4.41 14.28
N PRO A 245 -13.09 4.48 15.57
CA PRO A 245 -12.50 5.45 16.49
C PRO A 245 -11.03 5.11 16.74
N ILE A 246 -10.11 5.95 16.23
CA ILE A 246 -8.67 5.81 16.42
C ILE A 246 -8.14 7.02 17.17
N CYS A 247 -7.36 6.81 18.24
CA CYS A 247 -6.71 7.89 18.97
C CYS A 247 -5.47 8.41 18.20
N PRO A 248 -5.06 9.67 18.40
CA PRO A 248 -3.88 10.26 17.74
C PRO A 248 -2.58 9.46 17.92
N SER A 249 -2.44 8.73 19.03
CA SER A 249 -1.24 7.95 19.31
C SER A 249 -1.13 6.63 18.52
N CYS A 250 -2.26 6.02 18.15
CA CYS A 250 -2.29 4.77 17.37
C CYS A 250 -2.31 5.00 15.86
N LEU A 251 -2.74 6.20 15.43
CA LEU A 251 -2.91 6.51 14.02
C LEU A 251 -1.62 6.38 13.19
N PRO A 252 -0.44 6.87 13.65
CA PRO A 252 0.80 6.70 12.88
C PRO A 252 1.12 5.24 12.61
N TYR A 253 0.96 4.35 13.60
CA TYR A 253 1.18 2.92 13.42
C TYR A 253 0.20 2.32 12.40
N LEU A 254 -1.06 2.76 12.39
CA LEU A 254 -2.03 2.27 11.42
C LEU A 254 -1.66 2.71 9.97
N ILE A 255 -1.18 3.94 9.79
CA ILE A 255 -0.70 4.44 8.48
C ILE A 255 0.55 3.66 8.04
N THR A 256 1.53 3.47 8.93
CA THR A 256 2.73 2.66 8.64
C THR A 256 2.35 1.23 8.25
N GLY A 257 1.42 0.62 8.99
CA GLY A 257 0.93 -0.73 8.72
C GLY A 257 0.22 -0.83 7.35
N GLU A 258 -0.61 0.15 7.00
CA GLU A 258 -1.23 0.22 5.68
C GLU A 258 -0.18 0.34 4.56
N ASN A 259 0.87 1.14 4.76
CA ASN A 259 1.98 1.25 3.80
C ASN A 259 2.72 -0.08 3.65
N PHE A 260 2.97 -0.79 4.76
CA PHE A 260 3.58 -2.12 4.74
C PHE A 260 2.73 -3.12 3.96
N LEU A 261 1.41 -3.17 4.22
CA LEU A 261 0.49 -4.03 3.48
C LEU A 261 0.50 -3.76 1.99
N ASN A 262 0.37 -2.49 1.60
CA ASN A 262 0.34 -2.07 0.20
C ASN A 262 1.64 -2.43 -0.55
N LYS A 263 2.78 -2.40 0.15
CA LYS A 263 4.07 -2.71 -0.45
C LYS A 263 4.30 -4.21 -0.59
N TYR A 264 4.13 -4.98 0.50
CA TYR A 264 4.60 -6.37 0.53
C TYR A 264 3.50 -7.43 0.41
N LEU A 265 2.30 -7.13 0.92
CA LEU A 265 1.24 -8.12 1.16
C LEU A 265 0.00 -7.93 0.28
N LYS A 266 0.06 -6.98 -0.65
CA LYS A 266 -0.97 -6.73 -1.65
C LYS A 266 -0.59 -7.39 -2.97
N LYS A 267 -1.44 -8.27 -3.50
CA LYS A 267 -1.21 -8.95 -4.79
C LYS A 267 -2.39 -8.78 -5.75
N ARG A 268 -2.09 -8.85 -7.05
CA ARG A 268 -3.11 -8.98 -8.09
C ARG A 268 -3.64 -10.39 -8.11
N PHE A 269 -4.92 -10.54 -8.40
CA PHE A 269 -5.60 -11.82 -8.53
C PHE A 269 -6.33 -11.87 -9.89
N TYR A 270 -6.93 -13.01 -10.20
CA TYR A 270 -7.70 -13.19 -11.43
C TYR A 270 -8.91 -12.22 -11.50
N GLN A 271 -9.42 -12.00 -12.72
CA GLN A 271 -10.65 -11.23 -12.98
C GLN A 271 -10.68 -9.79 -12.44
N ASP A 272 -9.53 -9.13 -12.46
CA ASP A 272 -9.29 -7.75 -11.96
C ASP A 272 -9.36 -7.60 -10.43
N TYR A 273 -9.48 -8.71 -9.70
CA TYR A 273 -9.41 -8.69 -8.25
C TYR A 273 -7.98 -8.43 -7.77
N GLN A 274 -7.88 -7.97 -6.55
CA GLN A 274 -6.63 -7.90 -5.79
C GLN A 274 -6.92 -8.44 -4.39
N PHE A 275 -5.90 -8.90 -3.68
CA PHE A 275 -6.09 -9.31 -2.29
C PHE A 275 -4.94 -8.86 -1.40
N TYR A 276 -5.27 -8.71 -0.12
CA TYR A 276 -4.30 -8.62 0.96
C TYR A 276 -4.25 -9.93 1.72
N VAL A 277 -3.08 -10.29 2.22
CA VAL A 277 -2.90 -11.32 3.24
C VAL A 277 -2.27 -10.69 4.46
N ILE A 278 -3.01 -10.67 5.56
CA ILE A 278 -2.61 -9.93 6.76
C ILE A 278 -2.27 -10.95 7.85
N PRO A 279 -1.00 -11.10 8.25
CA PRO A 279 -0.63 -11.96 9.36
C PRO A 279 -1.09 -11.33 10.68
N LYS A 280 -1.83 -12.12 11.46
CA LYS A 280 -2.32 -11.80 12.81
C LYS A 280 -1.60 -12.73 13.80
N PHE A 281 -0.55 -12.21 14.43
CA PHE A 281 0.23 -12.95 15.43
C PHE A 281 -0.61 -13.20 16.68
N ILE A 282 -0.71 -14.46 17.10
CA ILE A 282 -1.60 -14.86 18.21
C ILE A 282 -1.05 -14.36 19.56
N LEU A 283 0.27 -14.45 19.72
CA LEU A 283 0.97 -14.05 20.95
C LEU A 283 1.22 -12.53 21.04
N GLY A 284 0.77 -11.75 20.06
CA GLY A 284 0.93 -10.30 20.05
C GLY A 284 2.30 -9.79 19.60
N ASP A 285 3.34 -10.64 19.64
CA ASP A 285 4.66 -10.29 19.13
C ASP A 285 4.82 -10.64 17.65
N VAL A 286 5.46 -9.74 16.91
CA VAL A 286 5.77 -9.93 15.49
C VAL A 286 6.96 -10.88 15.36
N ASP A 287 6.83 -11.94 14.55
CA ASP A 287 7.98 -12.75 14.14
C ASP A 287 8.84 -11.94 13.16
N GLU A 288 9.89 -11.32 13.68
CA GLU A 288 10.85 -10.53 12.91
C GLU A 288 11.45 -11.30 11.74
N ASN A 289 11.80 -12.59 11.93
CA ASN A 289 12.37 -13.41 10.87
C ASN A 289 11.39 -13.58 9.71
N LEU A 290 10.11 -13.80 10.02
CA LEU A 290 9.07 -13.87 9.02
C LEU A 290 8.92 -12.56 8.25
N ILE A 291 8.93 -11.41 8.94
CA ILE A 291 8.81 -10.10 8.28
C ILE A 291 9.99 -9.84 7.35
N GLU A 292 11.23 -10.12 7.77
CA GLU A 292 12.40 -9.95 6.92
C GLU A 292 12.42 -10.93 5.74
N GLU A 293 11.90 -12.15 5.92
CA GLU A 293 11.68 -13.10 4.82
C GLU A 293 10.67 -12.55 3.80
N ILE A 294 9.51 -12.04 4.25
CA ILE A 294 8.51 -11.40 3.37
C ILE A 294 9.14 -10.24 2.58
N LYS A 295 9.93 -9.38 3.23
CA LYS A 295 10.60 -8.24 2.55
C LYS A 295 11.63 -8.70 1.53
N ARG A 296 12.43 -9.72 1.86
CA ARG A 296 13.53 -10.22 0.99
C ARG A 296 13.00 -10.79 -0.33
N GLN A 297 11.78 -11.31 -0.33
CA GLN A 297 11.22 -11.99 -1.49
C GLN A 297 10.79 -11.07 -2.64
N GLU A 298 10.70 -9.74 -2.44
CA GLU A 298 10.56 -8.79 -3.57
C GLU A 298 11.67 -8.94 -4.64
N LYS A 299 12.77 -9.63 -4.33
CA LYS A 299 13.99 -9.70 -5.15
C LYS A 299 14.28 -11.07 -5.80
N ARG A 300 13.42 -12.09 -5.69
CA ARG A 300 13.72 -13.43 -6.24
C ARG A 300 12.68 -13.92 -7.23
N GLU A 301 13.15 -14.54 -8.31
CA GLU A 301 12.35 -15.01 -9.45
C GLU A 301 11.85 -16.47 -9.31
N GLU A 302 12.34 -17.25 -8.33
CA GLU A 302 12.22 -18.72 -8.34
C GLU A 302 11.07 -19.33 -7.50
N TYR A 303 10.22 -18.53 -6.87
CA TYR A 303 9.23 -19.08 -5.95
C TYR A 303 7.97 -19.61 -6.65
N LYS A 304 7.40 -20.69 -6.09
CA LYS A 304 6.21 -21.36 -6.63
C LYS A 304 4.99 -20.96 -5.80
N GLY A 305 4.23 -19.99 -6.31
CA GLY A 305 3.00 -19.57 -5.64
C GLY A 305 1.89 -20.65 -5.63
N LEU A 306 0.95 -20.49 -4.70
CA LEU A 306 -0.11 -21.46 -4.35
C LEU A 306 -1.46 -21.10 -4.99
N LEU A 307 -1.97 -19.89 -4.71
CA LEU A 307 -3.20 -19.36 -5.28
C LEU A 307 -2.92 -18.75 -6.66
N ILE A 308 -1.80 -18.05 -6.78
CA ILE A 308 -1.32 -17.36 -7.99
C ILE A 308 0.18 -17.53 -8.15
N GLU A 309 0.79 -16.96 -9.19
CA GLU A 309 2.25 -16.91 -9.36
C GLU A 309 2.96 -16.14 -8.24
N ASP A 310 2.41 -14.98 -7.90
CA ASP A 310 3.11 -13.94 -7.14
C ASP A 310 2.81 -13.97 -5.63
N ASP A 311 2.23 -15.05 -5.11
CA ASP A 311 1.92 -15.22 -3.69
C ASP A 311 2.95 -16.07 -2.93
N TYR A 312 4.18 -16.11 -3.44
CA TYR A 312 5.34 -16.75 -2.82
C TYR A 312 5.66 -16.32 -1.37
N PHE A 313 5.12 -15.19 -0.93
CA PHE A 313 5.19 -14.77 0.47
C PHE A 313 4.46 -15.71 1.43
N LEU A 314 3.60 -16.58 0.90
CA LEU A 314 3.01 -17.66 1.67
C LEU A 314 4.01 -18.77 2.01
N ASP A 315 5.09 -18.94 1.24
CA ASP A 315 6.06 -20.01 1.48
C ASP A 315 6.72 -19.94 2.88
N PRO A 316 7.33 -18.82 3.29
CA PRO A 316 7.91 -18.72 4.64
C PRO A 316 6.85 -18.80 5.73
N ILE A 317 5.59 -18.43 5.43
CA ILE A 317 4.48 -18.49 6.40
C ILE A 317 4.09 -19.94 6.68
N LYS A 318 3.97 -20.78 5.65
CA LYS A 318 3.52 -22.20 5.74
C LYS A 318 4.30 -22.99 6.79
N ASP A 319 5.58 -22.67 7.00
CA ASP A 319 6.46 -23.43 7.89
C ASP A 319 6.52 -22.92 9.33
N ARG A 320 5.80 -21.83 9.67
CA ARG A 320 5.80 -21.24 11.02
C ARG A 320 4.85 -21.92 11.99
N GLY A 321 4.06 -22.89 11.53
CA GLY A 321 2.98 -23.47 12.32
C GLY A 321 1.93 -22.42 12.70
N ASP A 322 1.07 -22.74 13.65
CA ASP A 322 -0.10 -21.92 13.97
C ASP A 322 0.21 -20.84 15.03
N ILE A 323 1.38 -20.19 14.95
CA ILE A 323 1.76 -19.05 15.80
C ILE A 323 1.09 -17.73 15.35
N LEU A 324 0.49 -17.75 14.16
CA LEU A 324 -0.24 -16.65 13.57
C LEU A 324 -1.42 -17.19 12.76
N ASN A 325 -2.43 -16.35 12.57
CA ASN A 325 -3.51 -16.57 11.61
C ASN A 325 -3.37 -15.61 10.44
N LEU A 326 -3.87 -16.00 9.28
CA LEU A 326 -3.92 -15.15 8.10
C LEU A 326 -5.34 -14.64 7.87
N VAL A 327 -5.44 -13.35 7.57
CA VAL A 327 -6.67 -12.75 7.06
C VAL A 327 -6.48 -12.48 5.58
N PHE A 328 -7.30 -13.12 4.74
CA PHE A 328 -7.38 -12.85 3.30
C PHE A 328 -8.51 -11.87 3.03
N MET A 329 -8.18 -10.75 2.39
CA MET A 329 -9.16 -9.72 2.02
C MET A 329 -9.11 -9.50 0.51
N PHE A 330 -10.08 -10.03 -0.22
CA PHE A 330 -10.24 -9.87 -1.67
C PHE A 330 -11.04 -8.61 -1.98
N CYS A 331 -10.55 -7.81 -2.92
CA CYS A 331 -11.07 -6.48 -3.20
C CYS A 331 -11.13 -6.18 -4.70
N GLU A 332 -12.12 -5.35 -5.06
CA GLU A 332 -12.16 -4.58 -6.31
C GLU A 332 -11.66 -3.16 -6.03
N PHE A 333 -10.74 -2.67 -6.84
CA PHE A 333 -10.17 -1.33 -6.69
C PHE A 333 -10.80 -0.37 -7.69
N GLY A 334 -11.47 0.68 -7.19
CA GLY A 334 -11.97 1.81 -7.98
C GLY A 334 -11.67 3.13 -7.27
N GLN A 335 -12.60 4.10 -7.33
CA GLN A 335 -12.52 5.32 -6.50
C GLN A 335 -12.53 5.00 -5.00
N SER A 336 -13.20 3.92 -4.61
CA SER A 336 -13.13 3.29 -3.29
C SER A 336 -12.75 1.82 -3.45
N VAL A 337 -12.31 1.19 -2.36
CA VAL A 337 -11.98 -0.23 -2.33
C VAL A 337 -13.21 -0.99 -1.87
N LYS A 338 -13.71 -1.90 -2.71
CA LYS A 338 -14.85 -2.76 -2.36
C LYS A 338 -14.33 -4.13 -1.96
N VAL A 339 -14.49 -4.50 -0.70
CA VAL A 339 -14.17 -5.85 -0.21
C VAL A 339 -15.25 -6.80 -0.72
N VAL A 340 -14.86 -7.78 -1.52
CA VAL A 340 -15.78 -8.78 -2.12
C VAL A 340 -15.80 -10.09 -1.36
N LYS A 341 -14.71 -10.45 -0.69
CA LYS A 341 -14.63 -11.60 0.21
C LYS A 341 -13.61 -11.35 1.30
N TYR A 342 -13.99 -11.75 2.49
CA TYR A 342 -13.19 -11.60 3.69
C TYR A 342 -13.12 -12.96 4.37
N VAL A 343 -11.91 -13.50 4.51
CA VAL A 343 -11.67 -14.80 5.13
C VAL A 343 -10.70 -14.59 6.28
N GLU A 344 -11.19 -14.78 7.49
CA GLU A 344 -10.38 -14.68 8.71
C GLU A 344 -9.91 -16.07 9.17
N ASP A 345 -8.94 -16.08 10.07
CA ASP A 345 -8.47 -17.26 10.80
C ASP A 345 -7.99 -18.42 9.91
N VAL A 346 -7.35 -18.10 8.80
CA VAL A 346 -6.71 -19.09 7.93
C VAL A 346 -5.35 -19.46 8.53
N SER A 347 -5.21 -20.69 9.04
CA SER A 347 -3.96 -21.12 9.68
C SER A 347 -2.85 -21.45 8.66
N PRO A 348 -1.57 -21.17 8.99
CA PRO A 348 -0.44 -21.57 8.16
C PRO A 348 -0.39 -23.08 7.90
N SER A 349 -0.78 -23.91 8.87
CA SER A 349 -0.86 -25.36 8.69
C SER A 349 -1.86 -25.74 7.59
N TRP A 350 -2.98 -25.02 7.48
CA TRP A 350 -3.93 -25.21 6.39
C TRP A 350 -3.34 -24.81 5.03
N ILE A 351 -2.67 -23.65 4.95
CA ILE A 351 -1.97 -23.25 3.72
C ILE A 351 -0.92 -24.28 3.31
N LYS A 352 -0.17 -24.84 4.26
CA LYS A 352 0.80 -25.92 4.03
C LYS A 352 0.12 -27.19 3.52
N LYS A 353 -1.03 -27.56 4.07
CA LYS A 353 -1.82 -28.71 3.61
C LYS A 353 -2.34 -28.51 2.19
N LEU A 354 -2.85 -27.32 1.85
CA LEU A 354 -3.24 -26.97 0.47
C LEU A 354 -2.06 -27.15 -0.49
N ASP A 355 -0.89 -26.61 -0.13
CA ASP A 355 0.33 -26.70 -0.93
C ASP A 355 0.79 -28.14 -1.15
N ILE A 356 0.93 -28.93 -0.08
CA ILE A 356 1.34 -30.33 -0.17
C ILE A 356 0.36 -31.13 -1.03
N THR A 357 -0.95 -30.99 -0.78
CA THR A 357 -1.98 -31.73 -1.49
C THR A 357 -1.90 -31.45 -2.99
N LEU A 358 -1.88 -30.18 -3.41
CA LEU A 358 -1.83 -29.84 -4.83
C LEU A 358 -0.47 -30.16 -5.46
N ASN A 359 0.61 -29.63 -4.88
CA ASN A 359 1.94 -29.58 -5.52
C ASN A 359 2.77 -30.85 -5.31
N LYS A 360 2.48 -31.67 -4.30
CA LYS A 360 3.24 -32.90 -4.02
C LYS A 360 2.43 -34.17 -4.26
N GLU A 361 1.11 -34.12 -4.13
CA GLU A 361 0.28 -35.32 -4.23
C GLU A 361 -0.51 -35.38 -5.55
N ILE A 362 -1.36 -34.37 -5.82
CA ILE A 362 -2.25 -34.39 -6.99
C ILE A 362 -1.47 -34.21 -8.29
N THR A 363 -0.63 -33.18 -8.40
CA THR A 363 0.18 -32.92 -9.61
C THR A 363 1.17 -34.03 -9.94
N ASN A 364 1.45 -34.94 -8.99
CA ASN A 364 2.33 -36.08 -9.19
C ASN A 364 1.64 -37.35 -9.70
N LEU A 365 0.30 -37.35 -9.81
CA LEU A 365 -0.44 -38.47 -10.38
C LEU A 365 -0.07 -38.66 -11.86
N SER A 366 0.05 -39.93 -12.28
CA SER A 366 0.48 -40.33 -13.62
C SER A 366 -0.34 -39.70 -14.75
N ILE A 367 -1.62 -39.40 -14.52
CA ILE A 367 -2.51 -38.76 -15.49
C ILE A 367 -2.08 -37.34 -15.87
N PHE A 368 -1.33 -36.65 -15.01
CA PHE A 368 -0.84 -35.29 -15.25
C PHE A 368 0.62 -35.25 -15.72
N LYS A 369 1.26 -36.42 -15.88
CA LYS A 369 2.65 -36.54 -16.30
C LYS A 369 2.81 -36.58 -17.81
N GLU A 370 3.94 -36.07 -18.28
CA GLU A 370 4.26 -35.95 -19.72
C GLU A 370 3.96 -37.23 -20.51
N GLU A 371 4.29 -38.41 -19.97
CA GLU A 371 4.05 -39.70 -20.62
C GLU A 371 2.57 -39.91 -20.99
N THR A 372 1.65 -39.63 -20.07
CA THR A 372 0.20 -39.75 -20.34
C THR A 372 -0.26 -38.64 -21.26
N LEU A 373 0.23 -37.41 -21.06
CA LEU A 373 -0.12 -36.26 -21.89
C LEU A 373 0.27 -36.46 -23.37
N LYS A 374 1.36 -37.20 -23.65
CA LYS A 374 1.75 -37.62 -25.00
C LYS A 374 0.71 -38.57 -25.61
N LYS A 375 0.24 -39.56 -24.85
CA LYS A 375 -0.74 -40.56 -25.32
C LYS A 375 -2.08 -39.93 -25.71
N ILE A 376 -2.49 -38.86 -25.01
CA ILE A 376 -3.74 -38.13 -25.30
C ILE A 376 -3.55 -36.94 -26.26
N GLY A 377 -2.35 -36.74 -26.80
CA GLY A 377 -2.05 -35.74 -27.83
C GLY A 377 -2.06 -34.30 -27.33
N ILE A 378 -1.75 -34.04 -26.06
CA ILE A 378 -1.64 -32.69 -25.49
C ILE A 378 -0.23 -32.11 -25.66
N VAL A 379 0.79 -32.97 -25.52
CA VAL A 379 2.22 -32.64 -25.69
C VAL A 379 2.84 -33.44 -26.83
N GLY A 380 3.94 -32.94 -27.38
CA GLY A 380 4.63 -33.49 -28.53
C GLY A 380 5.90 -32.69 -28.84
N LYS A 381 6.23 -32.50 -30.13
CA LYS A 381 7.46 -31.78 -30.51
C LYS A 381 7.50 -30.29 -30.11
N LYS A 382 6.33 -29.64 -29.99
CA LYS A 382 6.21 -28.19 -29.74
C LYS A 382 5.97 -27.79 -28.28
N LYS A 383 5.48 -28.72 -27.45
CA LYS A 383 5.19 -28.53 -26.02
C LYS A 383 5.55 -29.83 -25.31
N SER A 384 6.32 -29.75 -24.23
CA SER A 384 6.77 -30.88 -23.41
C SER A 384 6.63 -30.53 -21.92
N GLY A 385 6.83 -31.51 -21.04
CA GLY A 385 6.63 -31.37 -19.59
C GLY A 385 5.30 -31.92 -19.07
N ASP A 386 5.15 -31.85 -17.75
CA ASP A 386 3.92 -32.20 -17.03
C ASP A 386 2.83 -31.13 -17.25
N LEU A 387 1.59 -31.40 -16.83
CA LEU A 387 0.49 -30.45 -17.00
C LEU A 387 0.80 -29.08 -16.38
N LYS A 388 1.46 -29.08 -15.22
CA LYS A 388 1.91 -27.86 -14.51
C LYS A 388 2.97 -27.06 -15.28
N ASP A 389 3.74 -27.70 -16.15
CA ASP A 389 4.79 -27.04 -16.92
C ASP A 389 4.19 -26.35 -18.16
N ILE A 390 3.16 -26.97 -18.73
CA ILE A 390 2.44 -26.49 -19.91
C ILE A 390 1.43 -25.40 -19.54
N ASP A 391 0.83 -25.50 -18.35
CA ASP A 391 -0.15 -24.55 -17.84
C ASP A 391 0.14 -24.14 -16.39
N ARG A 392 1.25 -23.40 -16.22
CA ARG A 392 1.76 -22.97 -14.91
C ARG A 392 0.75 -22.17 -14.11
N ALA A 393 0.12 -21.17 -14.72
CA ALA A 393 -0.86 -20.35 -14.04
C ALA A 393 -2.18 -21.09 -13.82
N GLY A 394 -2.61 -21.92 -14.77
CA GLY A 394 -3.89 -22.61 -14.72
C GLY A 394 -3.93 -23.85 -13.83
N THR A 395 -2.80 -24.30 -13.29
CA THR A 395 -2.70 -25.46 -12.37
C THR A 395 -2.52 -25.06 -10.91
N ARG A 396 -2.53 -23.77 -10.61
CA ARG A 396 -2.62 -23.21 -9.25
C ARG A 396 -4.07 -23.16 -8.78
N ILE A 397 -4.33 -23.02 -7.48
CA ILE A 397 -5.70 -23.04 -6.95
C ILE A 397 -6.56 -21.96 -7.62
N GLY A 398 -6.05 -20.73 -7.74
CA GLY A 398 -6.77 -19.64 -8.40
C GLY A 398 -7.07 -19.96 -9.87
N GLY A 399 -6.08 -20.43 -10.63
CA GLY A 399 -6.26 -20.76 -12.04
C GLY A 399 -7.15 -21.96 -12.30
N LEU A 400 -7.14 -22.96 -11.41
CA LEU A 400 -8.03 -24.12 -11.49
C LEU A 400 -9.50 -23.71 -11.30
N VAL A 401 -9.79 -22.87 -10.30
CA VAL A 401 -11.15 -22.40 -10.04
C VAL A 401 -11.59 -21.39 -11.11
N GLU A 402 -10.71 -20.47 -11.52
CA GLU A 402 -11.00 -19.46 -12.54
C GLU A 402 -11.42 -20.09 -13.86
N ALA A 403 -10.77 -21.18 -14.27
CA ALA A 403 -11.08 -21.91 -15.50
C ALA A 403 -12.54 -22.39 -15.58
N PHE A 404 -13.23 -22.55 -14.44
CA PHE A 404 -14.62 -23.02 -14.37
C PHE A 404 -15.60 -21.96 -13.86
N PHE A 405 -15.11 -20.82 -13.37
CA PHE A 405 -15.93 -19.67 -13.00
C PHE A 405 -15.42 -18.40 -13.66
N PRO A 406 -15.24 -18.37 -15.00
CA PRO A 406 -14.58 -17.26 -15.67
C PRO A 406 -15.44 -15.99 -15.68
N LYS A 407 -14.78 -14.86 -15.91
CA LYS A 407 -15.42 -13.59 -16.29
C LYS A 407 -15.48 -13.54 -17.82
N SER A 408 -16.50 -14.15 -18.42
CA SER A 408 -16.62 -14.24 -19.88
C SER A 408 -17.88 -13.52 -20.38
N LYS A 409 -17.75 -12.87 -21.54
CA LYS A 409 -18.91 -12.35 -22.28
C LYS A 409 -19.70 -13.48 -22.96
N GLU A 410 -19.05 -14.60 -23.24
CA GLU A 410 -19.60 -15.74 -23.97
C GLU A 410 -20.31 -16.73 -23.03
N THR A 411 -19.66 -17.07 -21.91
CA THR A 411 -20.14 -18.12 -21.00
C THR A 411 -20.91 -17.57 -19.80
N GLY A 412 -20.75 -16.28 -19.51
CA GLY A 412 -21.36 -15.56 -18.38
C GLY A 412 -20.33 -14.98 -17.41
N VAL A 413 -20.78 -14.06 -16.55
CA VAL A 413 -19.94 -13.42 -15.53
C VAL A 413 -20.13 -14.16 -14.19
N TYR A 414 -19.21 -15.08 -13.87
CA TYR A 414 -19.27 -15.88 -12.64
C TYR A 414 -18.30 -15.40 -11.55
N SER A 415 -17.85 -14.16 -11.62
CA SER A 415 -16.83 -13.60 -10.72
C SER A 415 -17.17 -13.72 -9.24
N LYS A 416 -18.46 -13.65 -8.89
CA LYS A 416 -18.91 -13.89 -7.51
C LYS A 416 -18.68 -15.34 -7.07
N TYR A 417 -19.10 -16.32 -7.88
CA TYR A 417 -18.88 -17.74 -7.60
C TYR A 417 -17.39 -18.09 -7.54
N PHE A 418 -16.57 -17.51 -8.43
CA PHE A 418 -15.12 -17.66 -8.40
C PHE A 418 -14.55 -17.29 -7.03
N ILE A 419 -14.85 -16.07 -6.56
CA ILE A 419 -14.36 -15.57 -5.28
C ILE A 419 -14.97 -16.33 -4.09
N ASP A 420 -16.23 -16.76 -4.18
CA ASP A 420 -16.86 -17.55 -3.14
C ASP A 420 -16.19 -18.92 -2.98
N VAL A 421 -15.93 -19.63 -4.08
CA VAL A 421 -15.22 -20.93 -4.07
C VAL A 421 -13.81 -20.77 -3.54
N ILE A 422 -13.06 -19.72 -3.95
CA ILE A 422 -11.72 -19.45 -3.39
C ILE A 422 -11.79 -19.21 -1.89
N GLY A 423 -12.75 -18.40 -1.43
CA GLY A 423 -12.90 -18.14 -0.01
C GLY A 423 -13.34 -19.37 0.78
N ASP A 424 -14.14 -20.25 0.19
CA ASP A 424 -14.58 -21.49 0.82
C ASP A 424 -13.41 -22.49 0.95
N ILE A 425 -12.54 -22.59 -0.06
CA ILE A 425 -11.28 -23.38 0.03
C ILE A 425 -10.40 -22.84 1.17
N LEU A 426 -10.19 -21.53 1.23
CA LEU A 426 -9.37 -20.90 2.28
C LEU A 426 -9.96 -21.09 3.68
N ASN A 427 -11.29 -21.08 3.79
CA ASN A 427 -12.03 -21.21 5.05
C ASN A 427 -12.41 -22.66 5.40
N GLN A 428 -11.87 -23.66 4.70
CA GLN A 428 -12.18 -25.09 4.90
C GLN A 428 -13.68 -25.42 4.81
N LYS A 429 -14.43 -24.66 4.01
CA LYS A 429 -15.86 -24.88 3.81
C LYS A 429 -16.12 -25.88 2.68
N PRO A 430 -17.02 -26.85 2.88
CA PRO A 430 -17.42 -27.74 1.80
C PRO A 430 -18.07 -26.98 0.65
N ILE A 431 -17.71 -27.36 -0.58
CA ILE A 431 -18.26 -26.83 -1.82
C ILE A 431 -19.30 -27.84 -2.34
N ASN A 432 -20.43 -27.33 -2.82
CA ASN A 432 -21.47 -28.16 -3.41
C ASN A 432 -20.95 -28.86 -4.68
N LYS A 433 -21.06 -30.18 -4.72
CA LYS A 433 -20.59 -31.01 -5.85
C LYS A 433 -21.30 -30.68 -7.16
N ASP A 434 -22.62 -30.46 -7.14
CA ASP A 434 -23.40 -30.18 -8.34
C ASP A 434 -23.00 -28.84 -8.95
N LEU A 435 -22.72 -27.83 -8.13
CA LEU A 435 -22.18 -26.55 -8.58
C LEU A 435 -20.87 -26.76 -9.38
N LEU A 436 -19.96 -27.58 -8.86
CA LEU A 436 -18.70 -27.91 -9.55
C LEU A 436 -18.96 -28.67 -10.85
N MET A 437 -19.80 -29.71 -10.82
CA MET A 437 -20.09 -30.53 -12.00
C MET A 437 -20.77 -29.72 -13.11
N ILE A 438 -21.72 -28.86 -12.76
CA ILE A 438 -22.39 -27.95 -13.70
C ILE A 438 -21.35 -27.01 -14.33
N ALA A 439 -20.47 -26.43 -13.53
CA ALA A 439 -19.42 -25.53 -14.02
C ALA A 439 -18.43 -26.25 -14.95
N PHE A 440 -17.98 -27.46 -14.58
CA PHE A 440 -17.07 -28.27 -15.39
C PHE A 440 -17.68 -28.61 -16.74
N MET A 441 -18.90 -29.14 -16.72
CA MET A 441 -19.60 -29.54 -17.94
C MET A 441 -19.93 -28.35 -18.85
N ARG A 442 -20.23 -27.18 -18.28
CA ARG A 442 -20.48 -25.95 -19.04
C ARG A 442 -19.25 -25.56 -19.86
N GLU A 443 -18.09 -25.42 -19.22
CA GLU A 443 -16.88 -24.96 -19.92
C GLU A 443 -16.34 -26.00 -20.91
N LEU A 444 -16.43 -27.29 -20.57
CA LEU A 444 -16.07 -28.38 -21.50
C LEU A 444 -16.94 -28.38 -22.76
N ARG A 445 -18.27 -28.32 -22.60
CA ARG A 445 -19.20 -28.26 -23.73
C ARG A 445 -18.96 -27.03 -24.59
N ASN A 446 -18.63 -25.89 -23.98
CA ASN A 446 -18.31 -24.69 -24.74
C ASN A 446 -17.05 -24.84 -25.60
N LYS A 447 -15.99 -25.49 -25.11
CA LYS A 447 -14.81 -25.77 -25.93
C LYS A 447 -15.10 -26.79 -27.02
N HIS A 448 -15.89 -27.80 -26.72
CA HIS A 448 -16.33 -28.80 -27.68
C HIS A 448 -17.12 -28.19 -28.84
N LEU A 449 -18.13 -27.36 -28.54
CA LEU A 449 -18.98 -26.70 -29.53
C LEU A 449 -18.21 -25.73 -30.44
N ASN A 450 -17.11 -25.16 -29.94
CA ASN A 450 -16.23 -24.27 -30.69
C ASN A 450 -15.06 -25.01 -31.37
N GLU A 451 -15.09 -26.36 -31.40
CA GLU A 451 -14.06 -27.22 -31.99
C GLU A 451 -12.64 -26.98 -31.43
N ASP A 452 -12.54 -26.45 -30.21
CA ASP A 452 -11.29 -26.14 -29.51
C ASP A 452 -10.77 -27.36 -28.73
N VAL A 453 -10.42 -28.40 -29.50
CA VAL A 453 -10.07 -29.74 -28.97
C VAL A 453 -8.91 -29.70 -27.98
N TRP A 454 -7.93 -28.81 -28.18
CA TRP A 454 -6.78 -28.74 -27.28
C TRP A 454 -7.17 -28.17 -25.92
N ASN A 455 -7.90 -27.05 -25.88
CA ASN A 455 -8.36 -26.49 -24.60
C ASN A 455 -9.42 -27.35 -23.93
N GLU A 456 -10.27 -28.06 -24.70
CA GLU A 456 -11.20 -29.05 -24.16
C GLU A 456 -10.45 -30.12 -23.34
N LYS A 457 -9.39 -30.70 -23.91
CA LYS A 457 -8.55 -31.69 -23.22
C LYS A 457 -7.87 -31.13 -21.97
N ILE A 458 -7.37 -29.89 -22.04
CA ILE A 458 -6.76 -29.21 -20.87
C ILE A 458 -7.80 -29.00 -19.78
N LEU A 459 -9.00 -28.51 -20.11
CA LEU A 459 -10.09 -28.34 -19.14
C LEU A 459 -10.52 -29.67 -18.53
N ALA A 460 -10.53 -30.76 -19.30
CA ALA A 460 -10.88 -32.09 -18.78
C ALA A 460 -9.87 -32.57 -17.73
N LEU A 461 -8.58 -32.30 -17.94
CA LEU A 461 -7.56 -32.59 -16.94
C LEU A 461 -7.65 -31.66 -15.72
N LYS A 462 -7.93 -30.37 -15.93
CA LYS A 462 -8.12 -29.41 -14.84
C LYS A 462 -9.32 -29.73 -13.96
N SER A 463 -10.45 -30.16 -14.54
CA SER A 463 -11.65 -30.52 -13.78
C SER A 463 -11.37 -31.73 -12.89
N LEU A 464 -10.67 -32.75 -13.43
CA LEU A 464 -10.21 -33.89 -12.65
C LEU A 464 -9.22 -33.47 -11.55
N MET A 465 -8.25 -32.61 -11.88
CA MET A 465 -7.27 -32.11 -10.90
C MET A 465 -7.96 -31.37 -9.75
N LEU A 466 -8.84 -30.43 -10.05
CA LEU A 466 -9.58 -29.66 -9.05
C LEU A 466 -10.49 -30.57 -8.21
N PHE A 467 -11.21 -31.51 -8.85
CA PHE A 467 -12.07 -32.46 -8.14
C PHE A 467 -11.27 -33.35 -7.18
N LEU A 468 -10.16 -33.94 -7.64
CA LEU A 468 -9.31 -34.80 -6.80
C LEU A 468 -8.69 -34.01 -5.65
N PHE A 469 -8.25 -32.78 -5.90
CA PHE A 469 -7.73 -31.87 -4.89
C PHE A 469 -8.77 -31.58 -3.80
N LEU A 470 -9.96 -31.13 -4.18
CA LEU A 470 -11.04 -30.82 -3.22
C LEU A 470 -11.50 -32.08 -2.48
N LYS A 471 -11.61 -33.22 -3.18
CA LYS A 471 -11.99 -34.50 -2.57
C LYS A 471 -10.98 -34.94 -1.51
N LYS A 472 -9.68 -34.86 -1.81
CA LYS A 472 -8.62 -35.26 -0.88
C LYS A 472 -8.59 -34.39 0.38
N LEU A 473 -9.02 -33.15 0.26
CA LEU A 473 -9.17 -32.21 1.37
C LEU A 473 -10.51 -32.32 2.11
N ASN A 474 -11.41 -33.21 1.69
CA ASN A 474 -12.78 -33.33 2.19
C ASN A 474 -13.60 -32.03 2.06
N LEU A 475 -13.36 -31.27 0.98
CA LEU A 475 -14.05 -30.01 0.68
C LEU A 475 -15.22 -30.17 -0.29
N ILE A 476 -15.74 -31.39 -0.47
CA ILE A 476 -16.89 -31.65 -1.34
C ILE A 476 -18.05 -32.11 -0.48
N LYS A 477 -19.19 -31.41 -0.57
CA LYS A 477 -20.48 -31.87 -0.03
C LYS A 477 -21.30 -32.46 -1.18
N GLU A 478 -21.82 -33.67 -0.98
CA GLU A 478 -22.83 -34.23 -1.89
C GLU A 478 -24.07 -33.33 -1.87
N GLY A 479 -24.71 -33.14 -3.04
CA GLY A 479 -25.97 -32.41 -3.14
C GLY A 479 -27.07 -33.12 -2.36
N GLU A 480 -28.05 -32.34 -1.88
CA GLU A 480 -29.34 -32.88 -1.43
C GLU A 480 -30.26 -33.12 -2.62
#